data_AF-A0AB33J7C5-F1
#
_entry.id   AF-A0AB33J7C5-F1
#
_cell.length_a   1.000
_cell.length_b   1.000
_cell.length_c   1.000
_cell.angle_alpha   90.00
_cell.angle_beta   90.00
_cell.angle_gamma   90.00
#
_symmetry.space_group_name_H-M   'P 1'
#
loop_
_entity.id
_entity.type
_entity.pdbx_description
1 polymer ?
#
loop_
_entity_poly.entity_id
_entity_poly.type
_entity_poly.pdbx_seq_one_letter_code
_entity_poly.pdbx_strand_id
1 'polypeptide(L)'
;MDIITKIQESSPELTTLVFSSIIVFITWLIKTLIEKPIENSRSTFVKYFEKRVQILSELNANLHFIAYFPQNTEFKENLQRILLDGLKSAYISKEIFDNTTRIAIDETTDENLTLKTIKKIEEELEALVSKIRQENEFYYKYTDIRPVNRIFKVLMLFLMYLVAATIILFLLLLIGYLVQKIISVNN
;
A
#
# COMPACT_ATOMS: atom_id res chain seq x y z
N MET A 1 44.72 -8.07 25.89
CA MET A 1 44.11 -9.40 26.06
C MET A 1 42.91 -9.45 25.14
N ASP A 2 43.02 -10.19 24.04
CA ASP A 2 42.10 -10.14 22.91
C ASP A 2 40.77 -10.83 23.23
N ILE A 3 39.66 -10.25 22.77
CA ILE A 3 38.31 -10.81 22.95
C ILE A 3 38.26 -12.28 22.48
N ILE A 4 39.03 -12.60 21.43
CA ILE A 4 39.18 -13.94 20.86
C ILE A 4 39.77 -14.94 21.88
N THR A 5 40.80 -14.53 22.63
CA THR A 5 41.44 -15.39 23.65
C THR A 5 40.52 -15.68 24.85
N LYS A 6 39.64 -14.73 25.21
CA LYS A 6 38.68 -14.88 26.32
C LYS A 6 37.47 -15.77 25.97
N ILE A 7 37.14 -15.84 24.67
CA ILE A 7 36.10 -16.74 24.14
C ILE A 7 36.62 -18.19 24.09
N GLN A 8 37.90 -18.40 23.79
CA GLN A 8 38.52 -19.74 23.80
C GLN A 8 38.65 -20.34 25.20
N GLU A 9 38.76 -19.52 26.25
CA GLU A 9 38.78 -19.95 27.65
C GLU A 9 37.38 -20.18 28.25
N SER A 10 36.31 -19.78 27.55
CA SER A 10 34.94 -19.96 28.03
C SER A 10 34.45 -21.39 27.78
N SER A 11 33.66 -21.94 28.71
CA SER A 11 33.13 -23.31 28.55
C SER A 11 32.28 -23.41 27.27
N PRO A 12 32.39 -24.51 26.51
CA PRO A 12 31.64 -24.70 25.26
C PRO A 12 30.13 -24.46 25.43
N GLU A 13 29.58 -24.86 26.58
CA GLU A 13 28.18 -24.71 26.97
C GLU A 13 27.74 -23.24 27.08
N LEU A 14 28.56 -22.38 27.69
CA LEU A 14 28.29 -20.94 27.79
C LEU A 14 28.27 -20.28 26.40
N THR A 15 29.24 -20.65 25.55
CA THR A 15 29.33 -20.14 24.17
C THR A 15 28.11 -20.56 23.34
N THR A 16 27.67 -21.83 23.44
CA THR A 16 26.46 -22.32 22.76
C THR A 16 25.19 -21.63 23.26
N LEU A 17 25.07 -21.37 24.57
CA LEU A 17 23.91 -20.68 25.15
C LEU A 17 23.82 -19.22 24.67
N VAL A 18 24.94 -18.50 24.64
CA VAL A 18 25.00 -17.12 24.14
C VAL A 18 24.68 -17.08 22.65
N PHE A 19 25.27 -17.97 21.83
CA PHE A 19 24.98 -18.03 20.40
C PHE A 19 23.51 -18.35 20.09
N SER A 20 22.94 -19.35 20.78
CA SER A 20 21.52 -19.70 20.59
C SER A 20 20.59 -18.55 21.00
N SER A 21 20.88 -17.86 22.09
CA SER A 21 20.12 -16.68 22.55
C SER A 21 20.18 -15.53 21.53
N ILE A 22 21.36 -15.28 20.94
CA ILE A 22 21.53 -14.27 19.88
C ILE A 22 20.71 -14.65 18.64
N ILE A 23 20.73 -15.92 18.21
CA ILE A 23 19.94 -16.38 17.05
C ILE A 23 18.44 -16.21 17.29
N VAL A 24 17.96 -16.57 18.48
CA VAL A 24 16.54 -16.40 18.86
C VAL A 24 16.17 -14.93 18.88
N PHE A 25 17.02 -14.07 19.45
CA PHE A 25 16.81 -12.62 19.47
C PHE A 25 16.75 -12.02 18.05
N ILE A 26 17.69 -12.38 17.18
CA ILE A 26 17.71 -11.91 15.77
C ILE A 26 16.43 -12.36 15.04
N THR A 27 16.00 -13.61 15.24
CA THR A 27 14.79 -14.14 14.62
C THR A 27 13.54 -13.41 15.11
N TRP A 28 13.46 -13.14 16.41
CA TRP A 28 12.37 -12.35 17.01
C TRP A 28 12.34 -10.91 16.46
N LEU A 29 13.50 -10.29 16.28
CA LEU A 29 13.66 -8.94 15.76
C LEU A 29 13.21 -8.85 14.30
N ILE A 30 13.62 -9.81 13.44
CA ILE A 30 13.17 -9.89 12.05
C ILE A 30 11.64 -10.06 11.97
N LYS A 31 11.09 -10.97 12.78
CA LYS A 31 9.64 -11.23 12.80
C LYS A 31 8.83 -9.99 13.21
N THR A 32 9.33 -9.25 14.21
CA THR A 32 8.62 -8.11 14.78
C THR A 32 8.74 -6.85 13.93
N LEU A 33 9.94 -6.56 13.41
CA LEU A 33 10.21 -5.31 12.70
C LEU A 33 9.92 -5.39 11.20
N ILE A 34 9.92 -6.59 10.61
CA ILE A 34 9.82 -6.73 9.16
C ILE A 34 8.59 -7.54 8.77
N GLU A 35 8.45 -8.78 9.26
CA GLU A 35 7.34 -9.64 8.83
C GLU A 35 5.98 -9.08 9.25
N LYS A 36 5.83 -8.70 10.53
CA LYS A 36 4.54 -8.25 11.06
C LYS A 36 4.05 -6.94 10.41
N PRO A 37 4.88 -5.90 10.19
CA PRO A 37 4.45 -4.72 9.44
C PRO A 37 4.07 -5.01 7.99
N ILE A 38 4.82 -5.88 7.29
CA ILE A 38 4.53 -6.29 5.91
C ILE A 38 3.18 -7.04 5.83
N GLU A 39 2.90 -7.92 6.78
CA GLU A 39 1.64 -8.65 6.82
C GLU A 39 0.45 -7.72 7.12
N ASN A 40 0.62 -6.79 8.05
CA ASN A 40 -0.40 -5.79 8.37
C ASN A 40 -0.66 -4.82 7.21
N SER A 41 0.40 -4.39 6.50
CA SER A 41 0.27 -3.53 5.32
C SER A 41 -0.45 -4.28 4.21
N ARG A 42 -0.14 -5.56 3.98
CA ARG A 42 -0.83 -6.42 3.01
C ARG A 42 -2.31 -6.52 3.33
N SER A 43 -2.66 -6.86 4.57
CA SER A 43 -4.06 -7.01 4.98
C SER A 43 -4.85 -5.72 4.78
N THR A 44 -4.26 -4.59 5.16
CA THR A 44 -4.89 -3.27 5.00
C THR A 44 -5.05 -2.89 3.54
N PHE A 45 -4.00 -3.13 2.73
CA PHE A 45 -4.01 -2.90 1.29
C PHE A 45 -5.13 -3.71 0.63
N VAL A 46 -5.18 -5.03 0.88
CA VAL A 46 -6.20 -5.91 0.29
C VAL A 46 -7.60 -5.43 0.67
N LYS A 47 -7.87 -5.19 1.96
CA LYS A 47 -9.19 -4.72 2.40
C LYS A 47 -9.61 -3.40 1.76
N TYR A 48 -8.68 -2.45 1.61
CA TYR A 48 -8.98 -1.16 0.99
C TYR A 48 -9.28 -1.31 -0.51
N PHE A 49 -8.41 -2.01 -1.23
CA PHE A 49 -8.54 -2.18 -2.68
C PHE A 49 -9.74 -3.06 -3.06
N GLU A 50 -10.01 -4.13 -2.31
CA GLU A 50 -11.17 -5.00 -2.50
C GLU A 50 -12.47 -4.22 -2.34
N LYS A 51 -12.61 -3.42 -1.28
CA LYS A 51 -13.77 -2.54 -1.10
C LYS A 51 -13.93 -1.55 -2.25
N ARG A 52 -12.84 -0.91 -2.67
CA ARG A 52 -12.88 0.07 -3.76
C ARG A 52 -13.29 -0.58 -5.08
N VAL A 53 -12.75 -1.75 -5.41
CA VAL A 53 -13.14 -2.52 -6.59
C VAL A 53 -14.61 -2.90 -6.52
N GLN A 54 -15.07 -3.43 -5.38
CA GLN A 54 -16.48 -3.79 -5.20
C GLN A 54 -17.42 -2.59 -5.47
N ILE A 55 -17.15 -1.43 -4.84
CA ILE A 55 -17.98 -0.24 -4.97
C ILE A 55 -17.98 0.27 -6.42
N LEU A 56 -16.80 0.36 -7.06
CA LEU A 56 -16.70 0.81 -8.44
C LEU A 56 -17.39 -0.16 -9.41
N SER A 57 -17.32 -1.47 -9.18
CA SER A 57 -18.05 -2.46 -9.97
C SER A 57 -19.56 -2.36 -9.77
N GLU A 58 -20.05 -2.14 -8.55
CA GLU A 58 -21.47 -1.90 -8.26
C GLU A 58 -21.98 -0.64 -9.01
N LEU A 59 -21.20 0.46 -8.99
CA LEU A 59 -21.53 1.68 -9.73
C LEU A 59 -21.53 1.45 -11.24
N ASN A 60 -20.49 0.79 -11.76
CA ASN A 60 -20.36 0.54 -13.20
C ASN A 60 -21.53 -0.28 -13.73
N ALA A 61 -21.93 -1.33 -13.01
CA ALA A 61 -23.06 -2.17 -13.37
C ALA A 61 -24.36 -1.36 -13.46
N ASN A 62 -24.67 -0.54 -12.44
CA ASN A 62 -25.86 0.31 -12.45
C ASN A 62 -25.82 1.35 -13.57
N LEU A 63 -24.67 1.95 -13.86
CA LEU A 63 -24.52 2.90 -14.98
C LEU A 63 -24.72 2.22 -16.34
N HIS A 64 -24.21 1.01 -16.53
CA HIS A 64 -24.50 0.21 -17.73
C HIS A 64 -26.01 -0.07 -17.86
N PHE A 65 -26.67 -0.48 -16.77
CA PHE A 65 -28.11 -0.69 -16.80
C PHE A 65 -28.90 0.58 -17.11
N ILE A 66 -28.47 1.74 -16.61
CA ILE A 66 -29.07 3.04 -16.96
C ILE A 66 -28.87 3.35 -18.45
N ALA A 67 -27.70 3.07 -19.01
CA ALA A 67 -27.43 3.26 -20.43
C ALA A 67 -28.32 2.35 -21.31
N TYR A 68 -28.54 1.10 -20.91
CA TYR A 68 -29.38 0.15 -21.64
C TYR A 68 -30.90 0.38 -21.42
N PHE A 69 -31.28 0.79 -20.22
CA PHE A 69 -32.68 0.94 -19.78
C PHE A 69 -32.91 2.33 -19.15
N PRO A 70 -32.82 3.42 -19.94
CA PRO A 70 -32.80 4.79 -19.41
C PRO A 70 -34.11 5.24 -18.75
N GLN A 71 -35.22 4.54 -19.02
CA GLN A 71 -36.53 4.82 -18.43
C GLN A 71 -36.76 4.09 -17.09
N ASN A 72 -35.88 3.15 -16.71
CA ASN A 72 -36.01 2.44 -15.44
C ASN A 72 -35.35 3.24 -14.32
N THR A 73 -36.16 3.74 -13.39
CA THR A 73 -35.71 4.56 -12.25
C THR A 73 -35.02 3.74 -11.15
N GLU A 74 -35.25 2.42 -11.09
CA GLU A 74 -34.68 1.55 -10.06
C GLU A 74 -33.15 1.62 -10.01
N PHE A 75 -32.50 1.68 -11.19
CA PHE A 75 -31.05 1.78 -11.27
C PHE A 75 -30.52 3.13 -10.78
N LYS A 76 -31.27 4.21 -11.00
CA LYS A 76 -30.94 5.54 -10.45
C LYS A 76 -31.10 5.55 -8.93
N GLU A 77 -32.15 4.95 -8.40
CA GLU A 77 -32.35 4.79 -6.94
C GLU A 77 -31.24 3.95 -6.30
N ASN A 78 -30.78 2.89 -6.98
CA ASN A 78 -29.65 2.08 -6.52
C ASN A 78 -28.35 2.90 -6.48
N LEU A 79 -28.07 3.74 -7.48
CA LEU A 79 -26.95 4.67 -7.44
C LEU A 79 -27.06 5.62 -6.24
N GLN A 80 -28.23 6.22 -6.00
CA GLN A 80 -28.43 7.09 -4.84
C GLN A 80 -28.15 6.35 -3.53
N ARG A 81 -28.63 5.11 -3.38
CA ARG A 81 -28.38 4.30 -2.19
C ARG A 81 -26.89 4.04 -1.96
N ILE A 82 -26.13 3.76 -3.01
CA ILE A 82 -24.68 3.56 -2.94
C ILE A 82 -23.97 4.87 -2.53
N LEU A 83 -24.40 6.01 -3.08
CA LEU A 83 -23.79 7.32 -2.79
C LEU A 83 -24.10 7.82 -1.38
N LEU A 84 -25.31 7.54 -0.87
CA LEU A 84 -25.76 7.90 0.47
C LEU A 84 -25.21 7.00 1.57
N ASP A 85 -24.69 5.82 1.21
CA ASP A 85 -23.88 5.02 2.12
C ASP A 85 -22.55 5.74 2.38
N GLY A 86 -22.51 6.50 3.47
CA GLY A 86 -21.36 7.36 3.83
C GLY A 86 -20.03 6.62 3.98
N LEU A 87 -20.04 5.29 4.13
CA LEU A 87 -18.81 4.49 4.12
C LEU A 87 -18.34 4.18 2.69
N LYS A 88 -19.25 4.03 1.73
CA LYS A 88 -18.92 3.69 0.33
C LYS A 88 -18.43 4.91 -0.45
N SER A 89 -19.01 6.08 -0.23
CA SER A 89 -18.65 7.31 -0.94
C SER A 89 -17.18 7.72 -0.76
N ALA A 90 -16.58 7.39 0.40
CA ALA A 90 -15.16 7.64 0.68
C ALA A 90 -14.19 6.90 -0.27
N TYR A 91 -14.65 5.85 -0.97
CA TYR A 91 -13.83 5.05 -1.89
C TYR A 91 -13.96 5.50 -3.36
N ILE A 92 -14.81 6.47 -3.65
CA ILE A 92 -15.11 6.95 -5.00
C ILE A 92 -14.30 8.22 -5.26
N SER A 93 -13.73 8.36 -6.47
CA SER A 93 -13.07 9.61 -6.84
C SER A 93 -14.11 10.73 -6.98
N LYS A 94 -13.69 11.96 -6.66
CA LYS A 94 -14.58 13.13 -6.71
C LYS A 94 -15.32 13.25 -8.06
N GLU A 95 -14.61 13.04 -9.15
CA GLU A 95 -15.20 13.17 -10.48
C GLU A 95 -16.26 12.10 -10.76
N ILE A 96 -16.01 10.84 -10.40
CA ILE A 96 -16.99 9.77 -10.53
C ILE A 96 -18.19 10.05 -9.62
N PHE A 97 -17.95 10.49 -8.39
CA PHE A 97 -19.01 10.84 -7.44
C PHE A 97 -19.91 11.96 -7.99
N ASP A 98 -19.32 13.05 -8.47
CA ASP A 98 -20.06 14.21 -9.00
C ASP A 98 -20.91 13.82 -10.23
N ASN A 99 -20.34 13.06 -11.17
CA ASN A 99 -21.05 12.64 -12.37
C ASN A 99 -22.17 11.63 -12.06
N THR A 100 -21.88 10.64 -11.19
CA THR A 100 -22.86 9.63 -10.77
C THR A 100 -24.02 10.28 -10.02
N THR A 101 -23.75 11.27 -9.19
CA THR A 101 -24.77 12.03 -8.46
C THR A 101 -25.71 12.76 -9.42
N ARG A 102 -25.17 13.41 -10.46
CA ARG A 102 -25.99 14.06 -11.50
C ARG A 102 -26.88 13.05 -12.23
N ILE A 103 -26.30 11.96 -12.71
CA ILE A 103 -27.03 10.88 -13.41
C ILE A 103 -28.16 10.30 -12.53
N ALA A 104 -27.90 10.17 -11.23
CA ALA A 104 -28.84 9.58 -10.29
C ALA A 104 -30.01 10.51 -9.92
N ILE A 105 -29.84 11.84 -9.99
CA ILE A 105 -30.85 12.83 -9.61
C ILE A 105 -31.62 13.34 -10.83
N ASP A 106 -30.96 13.49 -11.98
CA ASP A 106 -31.58 14.05 -13.18
C ASP A 106 -32.70 13.13 -13.68
N GLU A 107 -33.86 13.73 -14.00
CA GLU A 107 -35.03 12.98 -14.49
C GLU A 107 -34.70 12.29 -15.82
N THR A 108 -34.08 13.02 -16.75
CA THR A 108 -33.64 12.51 -18.05
C THR A 108 -32.22 11.96 -17.97
N THR A 109 -32.00 10.78 -18.56
CA THR A 109 -30.67 10.17 -18.64
C THR A 109 -29.82 10.86 -19.70
N ASP A 110 -28.72 11.51 -19.29
CA ASP A 110 -27.68 11.99 -20.20
C ASP A 110 -26.76 10.83 -20.59
N GLU A 111 -26.96 10.30 -21.81
CA GLU A 111 -26.20 9.17 -22.34
C GLU A 111 -24.70 9.48 -22.46
N ASN A 112 -24.33 10.69 -22.89
CA ASN A 112 -22.92 11.08 -23.04
C ASN A 112 -22.22 11.13 -21.68
N LEU A 113 -22.87 11.70 -20.67
CA LEU A 113 -22.35 11.73 -19.31
C LEU A 113 -22.24 10.32 -18.73
N THR A 114 -23.22 9.47 -18.98
CA THR A 114 -23.26 8.08 -18.50
C THR A 114 -22.11 7.27 -19.08
N LEU A 115 -21.94 7.26 -20.41
CA LEU A 115 -20.85 6.55 -21.09
C LEU A 115 -19.47 7.09 -20.70
N LYS A 116 -19.33 8.41 -20.55
CA LYS A 116 -18.08 9.02 -20.08
C LYS A 116 -17.74 8.58 -18.64
N THR A 117 -18.75 8.43 -17.79
CA THR A 117 -18.56 8.00 -16.39
C THR A 117 -18.21 6.52 -16.31
N ILE A 118 -18.87 5.67 -17.10
CA ILE A 118 -18.53 4.24 -17.25
C ILE A 118 -17.05 4.10 -17.64
N LYS A 119 -16.61 4.77 -18.70
CA LYS A 119 -15.23 4.70 -19.18
C LYS A 119 -14.22 5.10 -18.09
N LYS A 120 -14.53 6.13 -17.30
CA LYS A 120 -13.67 6.53 -16.18
C LYS A 120 -13.59 5.48 -15.07
N ILE A 121 -14.72 4.87 -14.73
CA ILE A 121 -14.75 3.79 -13.75
C ILE A 121 -13.91 2.60 -14.25
N GLU A 122 -14.01 2.26 -15.53
CA GLU A 122 -13.20 1.20 -16.14
C GLU A 122 -11.70 1.50 -16.09
N GLU A 123 -11.29 2.73 -16.43
CA GLU A 123 -9.89 3.18 -16.31
C GLU A 123 -9.37 3.09 -14.87
N GLU A 124 -10.19 3.50 -13.88
CA GLU A 124 -9.82 3.36 -12.47
C GLU A 124 -9.75 1.89 -12.02
N LEU A 125 -10.69 1.05 -12.45
CA LEU A 125 -10.70 -0.38 -12.15
C LEU A 125 -9.47 -1.08 -12.73
N GLU A 126 -9.09 -0.78 -13.97
CA GLU A 126 -7.89 -1.33 -14.60
C GLU A 126 -6.62 -0.94 -13.81
N ALA A 127 -6.52 0.33 -13.42
CA ALA A 127 -5.40 0.82 -12.60
C ALA A 127 -5.35 0.13 -11.23
N LEU A 128 -6.50 -0.11 -10.60
CA LEU A 128 -6.60 -0.83 -9.33
C LEU A 128 -6.16 -2.29 -9.47
N VAL A 129 -6.65 -2.99 -10.50
CA VAL A 129 -6.27 -4.39 -10.78
C VAL A 129 -4.77 -4.50 -11.06
N SER A 130 -4.22 -3.59 -11.86
CA SER A 130 -2.78 -3.53 -12.13
C SER A 130 -1.97 -3.36 -10.85
N LYS A 131 -2.39 -2.46 -9.96
CA LYS A 131 -1.73 -2.23 -8.67
C LYS A 131 -1.84 -3.43 -7.73
N ILE A 132 -2.99 -4.10 -7.69
CA ILE A 132 -3.17 -5.36 -6.93
C ILE A 132 -2.21 -6.43 -7.46
N ARG A 133 -2.06 -6.56 -8.79
CA ARG A 133 -1.14 -7.52 -9.40
C ARG A 133 0.31 -7.23 -9.01
N GLN A 134 0.74 -5.96 -9.09
CA GLN A 134 2.09 -5.54 -8.72
C GLN A 134 2.40 -5.81 -7.24
N GLU A 135 1.48 -5.50 -6.34
CA GLU A 135 1.63 -5.78 -4.91
C GLU A 135 1.64 -7.29 -4.64
N ASN A 136 0.79 -8.07 -5.31
CA ASN A 136 0.83 -9.52 -5.20
C ASN A 136 2.19 -10.09 -5.64
N GLU A 137 2.75 -9.63 -6.76
CA GLU A 137 4.10 -10.02 -7.19
C GLU A 137 5.17 -9.65 -6.15
N PHE A 138 5.08 -8.47 -5.54
CA PHE A 138 5.93 -8.08 -4.42
C PHE A 138 5.80 -9.08 -3.26
N TYR A 139 4.59 -9.34 -2.75
CA TYR A 139 4.40 -10.28 -1.64
C TYR A 139 4.90 -11.67 -2.01
N TYR A 140 4.57 -12.21 -3.19
CA TYR A 140 5.09 -13.51 -3.64
C TYR A 140 6.62 -13.58 -3.64
N LYS A 141 7.30 -12.50 -4.03
CA LYS A 141 8.76 -12.44 -4.02
C LYS A 141 9.33 -12.51 -2.61
N TYR A 142 8.68 -11.88 -1.62
CA TYR A 142 9.16 -11.75 -0.23
C TYR A 142 8.54 -12.74 0.77
N THR A 143 7.53 -13.52 0.39
CA THR A 143 6.94 -14.64 1.17
C THR A 143 7.37 -16.01 0.62
N ASP A 144 8.59 -16.12 0.10
CA ASP A 144 9.15 -17.38 -0.39
C ASP A 144 9.10 -18.49 0.68
N ILE A 145 8.67 -19.70 0.31
CA ILE A 145 8.45 -20.84 1.22
C ILE A 145 9.78 -21.28 1.88
N ARG A 146 10.92 -21.00 1.24
CA ARG A 146 12.24 -21.38 1.76
C ARG A 146 12.74 -20.37 2.80
N PRO A 147 12.92 -20.77 4.08
CA PRO A 147 13.18 -19.83 5.18
C PRO A 147 14.48 -19.04 5.02
N VAL A 148 15.53 -19.65 4.46
CA VAL A 148 16.83 -18.98 4.24
C VAL A 148 16.72 -17.88 3.18
N ASN A 149 16.09 -18.16 2.04
CA ASN A 149 15.90 -17.17 0.98
C ASN A 149 15.00 -16.01 1.43
N ARG A 150 14.00 -16.30 2.28
CA ARG A 150 13.16 -15.28 2.89
C ARG A 150 13.98 -14.34 3.76
N ILE A 151 14.83 -14.86 4.64
CA ILE A 151 15.73 -14.05 5.48
C ILE A 151 16.66 -13.19 4.62
N PHE A 152 17.30 -13.75 3.59
CA PHE A 152 18.19 -12.98 2.70
C PHE A 152 17.46 -11.86 1.94
N LYS A 153 16.25 -12.13 1.42
CA LYS A 153 15.45 -11.11 0.71
C LYS A 153 14.96 -10.01 1.64
N VAL A 154 14.55 -10.39 2.86
CA VAL A 154 14.17 -9.45 3.93
C VAL A 154 15.36 -8.60 4.37
N LEU A 155 16.54 -9.21 4.53
CA LEU A 155 17.79 -8.51 4.83
C LEU A 155 18.18 -7.54 3.70
N MET A 156 18.01 -7.94 2.45
CA MET A 156 18.26 -7.08 1.28
C MET A 156 17.29 -5.89 1.26
N LEU A 157 16.01 -6.10 1.59
CA LEU A 157 15.02 -5.04 1.71
C LEU A 157 15.41 -4.05 2.82
N PHE A 158 15.84 -4.57 3.98
CA PHE A 158 16.34 -3.77 5.09
C PHE A 158 17.56 -2.93 4.68
N LEU A 159 18.52 -3.54 3.97
CA LEU A 159 19.69 -2.84 3.45
C LEU A 159 19.30 -1.72 2.48
N MET A 160 18.32 -1.96 1.60
CA MET A 160 17.82 -0.96 0.66
C MET A 160 17.24 0.27 1.39
N TYR A 161 16.44 0.05 2.43
CA TYR A 161 15.91 1.15 3.25
C TYR A 161 17.01 1.87 4.05
N LEU A 162 18.03 1.15 4.51
CA LEU A 162 19.18 1.74 5.19
C LEU A 162 19.97 2.67 4.25
N VAL A 163 20.19 2.26 3.00
CA VAL A 163 20.82 3.09 1.97
C VAL A 163 19.96 4.32 1.64
N ALA A 164 18.64 4.17 1.53
CA ALA A 164 17.76 5.32 1.31
C ALA A 164 17.83 6.32 2.48
N ALA A 165 17.85 5.83 3.72
CA ALA A 165 17.97 6.66 4.91
C ALA A 165 19.30 7.42 4.98
N THR A 166 20.42 6.79 4.61
CA THR A 166 21.73 7.47 4.59
C THR A 166 21.79 8.56 3.53
N ILE A 167 21.17 8.36 2.36
CA ILE A 167 21.05 9.39 1.31
C ILE A 167 20.25 10.59 1.81
N ILE A 168 19.10 10.35 2.46
CA ILE A 168 18.27 11.41 3.03
C ILE A 168 19.04 12.21 4.10
N LEU A 169 19.75 11.50 4.99
CA LEU A 169 20.55 12.14 6.04
C LEU A 169 21.69 13.00 5.45
N PHE A 170 22.35 12.51 4.40
CA PHE A 170 23.38 13.26 3.69
C PHE A 170 22.82 14.53 3.06
N LEU A 171 21.66 14.45 2.39
CA LEU A 171 20.98 15.63 1.81
C LEU A 171 20.63 16.67 2.88
N LEU A 172 20.13 16.23 4.04
CA LEU A 172 19.83 17.13 5.16
C LEU A 172 21.06 17.84 5.69
N LEU A 173 22.18 17.12 5.85
CA LEU A 173 23.46 17.71 6.26
C LEU A 173 23.98 18.73 5.22
N LEU A 174 23.82 18.43 3.94
CA LEU A 174 24.25 19.31 2.85
C LEU A 174 23.41 20.60 2.81
N ILE A 175 22.09 20.50 3.02
CA ILE A 175 21.21 21.66 3.18
C ILE A 175 21.62 22.48 4.40
N GLY A 176 21.84 21.84 5.55
CA GLY A 176 22.30 22.52 6.76
C GLY A 176 23.61 23.28 6.55
N TYR A 177 24.58 22.67 5.86
CA TYR A 177 25.84 23.30 5.50
C TYR A 177 25.67 24.50 4.57
N LEU A 178 24.82 24.39 3.54
CA LEU A 178 24.53 25.50 2.64
C LEU A 178 23.86 26.68 3.37
N VAL A 179 22.90 26.41 4.25
CA VAL A 179 22.23 27.42 5.07
C VAL A 179 23.24 28.13 5.99
N GLN A 180 24.11 27.38 6.66
CA GLN A 180 25.15 27.95 7.52
C GLN A 180 26.12 28.83 6.72
N LYS A 181 26.51 28.40 5.51
CA LYS A 181 27.39 29.19 4.63
C LYS A 181 26.74 30.49 4.18
N ILE A 182 25.45 30.49 3.85
CA ILE A 182 24.71 31.70 3.46
C ILE A 182 24.63 32.68 4.65
N ILE A 183 24.32 32.19 5.85
CA ILE A 183 24.24 33.02 7.06
C ILE A 183 25.61 33.62 7.40
N SER A 184 26.69 32.85 7.26
CA SER A 184 28.06 33.32 7.52
C SER A 184 28.59 34.33 6.50
N VAL A 185 27.99 34.43 5.31
CA VAL A 185 28.36 35.43 4.28
C VAL A 185 27.59 36.73 4.45
N ASN A 186 26.43 36.70 5.12
CA ASN A 186 25.57 37.86 5.37
C ASN A 186 25.82 38.58 6.72
N ASN A 187 26.72 38.06 7.56
CA ASN A 187 27.22 38.70 8.79
C ASN A 187 28.68 39.15 8.58
#